data_AF-A0A8I0H6J0-F1
#
_entry.id   AF-A0A8I0H6J0-F1
#
_cell.length_a   1.000
_cell.length_b   1.000
_cell.length_c   1.000
_cell.angle_alpha   90.00
_cell.angle_beta   90.00
_cell.angle_gamma   90.00
#
_symmetry.space_group_name_H-M   'P 1'
#
loop_
_entity.id
_entity.type
_entity.pdbx_description
1 polymer ?
#
loop_
_entity_poly.entity_id
_entity_poly.type
_entity_poly.pdbx_seq_one_letter_code
_entity_poly.pdbx_strand_id
1 'polypeptide(L)' 'SHFLEMSGGKVNATELTACLINQKDSITEGIRHAQELIDGSMTLLLLTKDGLYAARDRMGRTPLILGKKDGAMCVSFESF' A
#
# COMPACT_ATOMS: atom_id res chain seq x y z
N SER A 1 -3.23 -19.75 1.93
CA SER A 1 -3.92 -19.46 3.19
C SER A 1 -3.90 -17.96 3.39
N HIS A 2 -5.03 -17.28 3.18
CA HIS A 2 -5.17 -15.86 3.51
C HIS A 2 -5.61 -15.78 4.98
N PHE A 3 -4.87 -15.02 5.79
CA PHE A 3 -5.18 -14.83 7.21
C PHE A 3 -6.21 -13.70 7.33
N LEU A 4 -7.42 -14.06 7.77
CA LEU A 4 -8.52 -13.13 8.01
C LEU A 4 -8.42 -12.60 9.45
N GLU A 5 -7.88 -11.40 9.65
CA GLU A 5 -8.20 -10.62 10.85
C GLU A 5 -9.53 -9.90 10.63
N MET A 6 -10.60 -10.47 11.18
CA MET A 6 -11.89 -9.79 11.33
C MET A 6 -12.28 -9.77 12.80
N SER A 7 -12.15 -8.62 13.44
CA SER A 7 -13.03 -8.28 14.56
C SER A 7 -14.45 -8.03 14.00
N GLY A 8 -15.27 -9.09 13.92
CA GLY A 8 -16.73 -8.98 13.83
C GLY A 8 -17.38 -8.92 12.43
N GLY A 9 -16.91 -9.68 11.43
CA GLY A 9 -17.68 -9.94 10.20
C GLY A 9 -17.72 -8.82 9.15
N LYS A 10 -16.85 -7.82 9.26
CA LYS A 10 -16.71 -6.73 8.26
C LYS A 10 -15.54 -7.01 7.32
N VAL A 11 -15.73 -6.76 6.02
CA VAL A 11 -14.66 -6.85 5.01
C VAL A 11 -13.50 -5.93 5.39
N ASN A 12 -12.29 -6.49 5.46
CA ASN A 12 -11.07 -5.75 5.74
C ASN A 12 -10.58 -5.04 4.46
N ALA A 13 -10.51 -3.70 4.48
CA ALA A 13 -10.10 -2.89 3.34
C ALA A 13 -8.66 -3.21 2.87
N THR A 14 -7.77 -3.57 3.79
CA THR A 14 -6.38 -3.97 3.48
C THR A 14 -6.36 -5.27 2.70
N GLU A 15 -7.19 -6.25 3.09
CA GLU A 15 -7.29 -7.52 2.38
C GLU A 15 -7.89 -7.34 0.99
N LEU A 16 -8.97 -6.56 0.87
CA LEU A 16 -9.55 -6.25 -0.44
C LEU A 16 -8.53 -5.55 -1.35
N THR A 17 -7.74 -4.62 -0.81
CA THR A 17 -6.67 -3.95 -1.55
C THR A 17 -5.61 -4.95 -2.02
N ALA A 18 -5.18 -5.88 -1.16
CA ALA A 18 -4.25 -6.94 -1.53
C ALA A 18 -4.81 -7.87 -2.61
N CYS A 19 -6.10 -8.22 -2.53
CA CYS A 19 -6.79 -9.00 -3.55
C CYS A 19 -6.81 -8.29 -4.91
N LEU A 20 -7.03 -6.96 -4.94
CA LEU A 20 -6.96 -6.18 -6.18
C LEU A 20 -5.54 -6.14 -6.75
N ILE A 21 -4.51 -5.94 -5.91
CA ILE A 21 -3.10 -5.93 -6.35
C ILE A 21 -2.74 -7.27 -7.00
N ASN A 22 -3.19 -8.39 -6.42
CA ASN A 22 -2.89 -9.74 -6.93
C ASN A 22 -3.58 -10.11 -8.25
N GLN A 23 -4.39 -9.22 -8.85
CA GLN A 23 -5.02 -9.43 -10.17
C GLN A 23 -4.11 -9.09 -11.35
N LYS A 24 -2.87 -8.66 -11.11
CA LYS A 24 -1.89 -8.27 -12.13
C LYS A 24 -0.58 -9.05 -11.98
N ASP A 25 0.19 -9.11 -13.05
CA ASP A 25 1.40 -9.93 -13.14
C ASP A 25 2.58 -9.40 -12.31
N SER A 26 2.56 -8.12 -11.93
CA SER A 26 3.59 -7.52 -11.08
C SER A 26 2.99 -6.65 -9.98
N ILE A 27 3.71 -6.51 -8.87
CA ILE A 27 3.30 -5.68 -7.73
C ILE A 27 3.03 -4.24 -8.18
N THR A 28 3.87 -3.67 -9.03
CA THR A 28 3.71 -2.29 -9.50
C THR A 28 2.46 -2.11 -10.35
N GLU A 29 2.16 -3.04 -11.25
CA GLU A 29 0.93 -3.01 -12.04
C GLU A 29 -0.30 -3.27 -11.18
N GLY A 30 -0.19 -4.15 -10.18
CA GLY A 30 -1.24 -4.42 -9.20
C GLY A 30 -1.59 -3.18 -8.37
N ILE A 31 -0.58 -2.45 -7.90
CA ILE A 31 -0.77 -1.18 -7.17
C ILE A 31 -1.50 -0.16 -8.04
N ARG A 32 -1.07 0.03 -9.29
CA ARG A 32 -1.74 0.95 -10.22
C ARG A 32 -3.20 0.56 -10.46
N HIS A 33 -3.46 -0.72 -10.72
CA HIS A 33 -4.80 -1.27 -10.91
C HIS A 33 -5.71 -1.04 -9.70
N ALA A 34 -5.21 -1.30 -8.48
CA ALA A 34 -5.96 -1.03 -7.27
C ALA A 34 -6.28 0.47 -7.12
N GLN A 35 -5.33 1.36 -7.43
CA GLN A 35 -5.52 2.81 -7.38
C GLN A 35 -6.51 3.35 -8.43
N GLU A 36 -6.64 2.67 -9.56
CA GLU A 36 -7.61 3.01 -10.61
C GLU A 36 -9.04 2.61 -10.24
N LEU A 37 -9.19 1.43 -9.60
CA LEU A 37 -10.50 0.88 -9.23
C LEU A 37 -11.07 1.46 -7.92
N ILE A 38 -10.21 1.82 -6.96
CA ILE A 38 -10.67 2.32 -5.67
C ILE A 38 -11.22 3.75 -5.83
N ASP A 39 -12.51 3.89 -5.57
CA ASP A 39 -13.14 5.20 -5.38
C ASP A 39 -12.79 5.75 -3.99
N GLY A 40 -11.75 6.58 -3.95
CA GLY A 40 -11.23 7.16 -2.72
C GLY A 40 -9.74 7.52 -2.82
N SER A 41 -9.08 7.54 -1.68
CA SER A 41 -7.63 7.67 -1.58
C SER A 41 -7.04 6.36 -1.06
N MET A 42 -6.03 5.85 -1.75
CA MET A 42 -5.31 4.65 -1.35
C MET A 42 -3.81 4.90 -1.48
N THR A 43 -3.20 5.23 -0.34
CA THR A 43 -1.75 5.31 -0.15
C THR A 43 -1.32 4.12 0.68
N LEU A 44 -0.25 3.43 0.28
CA LEU A 44 0.12 2.15 0.88
C LEU A 44 1.63 1.98 1.05
N LEU A 45 1.98 1.13 2.03
CA LEU A 45 3.31 0.55 2.20
C LEU A 45 3.18 -0.96 2.06
N LEU A 46 4.01 -1.58 1.21
CA LEU A 46 3.98 -3.03 0.98
C LEU A 46 5.40 -3.60 1.11
N LEU A 47 5.59 -4.45 2.10
CA LEU A 47 6.86 -5.10 2.40
C LEU A 47 6.97 -6.43 1.65
N THR A 48 8.06 -6.63 0.94
CA THR A 48 8.44 -7.90 0.32
C THR A 48 9.80 -8.34 0.85
N LYS A 49 10.23 -9.54 0.44
CA LYS A 49 11.60 -10.02 0.67
C LYS A 49 12.68 -9.14 0.03
N ASP A 50 12.33 -8.39 -1.02
CA ASP A 50 13.26 -7.60 -1.83
C ASP A 50 13.31 -6.12 -1.36
N GLY A 51 12.34 -5.69 -0.55
CA GLY A 51 12.30 -4.34 0.01
C GLY A 51 10.89 -3.82 0.28
N LEU A 52 10.79 -2.51 0.49
CA LEU A 52 9.55 -1.80 0.77
C LEU A 52 9.09 -1.01 -0.46
N TYR A 53 7.87 -1.28 -0.93
CA TYR A 53 7.16 -0.41 -1.85
C TYR A 53 6.41 0.66 -1.05
N ALA A 54 6.53 1.91 -1.48
CA ALA A 54 5.80 3.05 -0.93
C ALA A 54 5.10 3.78 -2.07
N ALA A 55 3.76 3.78 -2.09
CA ALA A 55 2.97 4.34 -3.18
C ALA A 55 1.93 5.32 -2.66
N ARG A 56 1.98 6.56 -3.14
CA ARG A 56 0.95 7.58 -2.91
C ARG A 56 -0.30 7.26 -3.70
N ASP A 57 -1.45 7.71 -3.22
CA ASP A 57 -2.70 7.62 -3.97
C ASP A 57 -2.59 8.31 -5.33
N ARG A 58 -3.50 7.93 -6.24
CA ARG A 58 -3.49 8.35 -7.65
C ARG A 58 -3.39 9.87 -7.85
N MET A 59 -3.94 10.66 -6.92
CA MET A 59 -3.95 12.11 -7.03
C MET A 59 -2.93 12.78 -6.08
N GLY A 60 -2.15 11.99 -5.34
CA GLY A 60 -1.18 12.50 -4.38
C GLY A 60 -1.81 13.34 -3.27
N ARG A 61 -2.97 12.94 -2.74
CA ARG A 61 -3.63 13.63 -1.62
C ARG A 61 -2.94 13.35 -0.30
N THR A 62 -2.59 12.08 -0.06
CA THR A 62 -1.88 11.70 1.15
C THR A 62 -0.36 11.81 0.90
N PRO A 63 0.39 12.50 1.78
CA PRO A 63 1.85 12.56 1.67
C PRO A 63 2.50 11.21 1.99
N LEU A 64 3.65 10.98 1.36
CA LEU A 64 4.64 9.99 1.79
C LEU A 64 5.99 10.69 1.77
N ILE A 65 6.63 10.76 2.93
CA ILE A 65 7.88 11.48 3.17
C ILE A 65 8.99 10.46 3.43
N LEU A 66 10.09 10.58 2.69
CA LEU A 66 11.28 9.76 2.86
C LEU A 66 12.25 10.44 3.83
N GLY A 67 12.56 9.78 4.94
CA GLY A 67 13.68 10.14 5.81
C GLY A 67 14.90 9.28 5.51
N LYS A 68 16.10 9.87 5.61
CA LYS A 68 17.36 9.18 5.33
C LYS A 68 18.36 9.40 6.46
N LYS A 69 19.06 8.32 6.82
CA LYS A 69 20.24 8.30 7.69
C LYS A 69 21.31 7.42 7.03
N ASP A 70 22.56 7.51 7.46
CA ASP A 70 23.61 6.61 7.02
C ASP A 70 23.18 5.13 7.17
N GLY A 71 23.14 4.43 6.03
CA GLY A 71 22.73 3.02 5.94
C GLY A 71 21.24 2.74 6.15
N ALA A 72 20.38 3.76 6.30
CA ALA A 72 18.97 3.56 6.63
C ALA A 72 18.03 4.55 5.91
N MET A 73 16.80 4.08 5.66
CA MET A 73 15.72 4.88 5.09
C MET A 73 14.43 4.59 5.86
N CYS A 74 13.60 5.61 6.05
CA CYS A 74 12.27 5.47 6.61
C CYS A 74 11.23 6.16 5.72
N VAL A 75 9.98 5.75 5.86
CA VAL A 75 8.82 6.40 5.25
C VAL A 75 7.84 6.80 6.35
N SER A 76 7.31 8.01 6.27
CA SER A 76 6.25 8.51 7.13
C SER A 76 5.17 9.21 6.31
N PHE A 77 3.96 9.26 6.85
CA PHE A 77 2.85 10.08 6.34
C PHE A 77 2.92 11.52 6.87
N GLU A 78 3.84 11.82 7.78
CA GLU A 78 4.00 13.13 8.41
C GLU A 78 5.46 13.55 8.40
N SER A 79 5.70 14.86 8.44
CA SER A 79 7.05 15.42 8.50
C SER A 79 7.72 15.10 9.85
N PHE A 80 9.04 14.94 9.81
CA PHE A 80 9.90 14.71 10.98
C PHE A 80 10.43 16.02 11.56
#